data_AF-A0A838RYF5-F1
#
_entry.id   AF-A0A838RYF5-F1
#
_cell.length_a   1.000
_cell.length_b   1.000
_cell.length_c   1.000
_cell.angle_alpha   90.00
_cell.angle_beta   90.00
_cell.angle_gamma   90.00
#
_symmetry.space_group_name_H-M   'P 1'
#
loop_
_entity.id
_entity.type
_entity.pdbx_description
1 polymer ?
#
loop_
_entity_poly.entity_id
_entity_poly.type
_entity_poly.pdbx_seq_one_letter_code
_entity_poly.pdbx_strand_id
1 'polypeptide(L)' 'MQTKEPYPSSFSEEEWALIKGMLPCRSKLGRPPRYTQRSVLEGILYIVRGGCGW' A
#
# COMPACT_ATOMS: atom_id res chain seq x y z
N MET A 1 10.70 -5.01 -13.36
CA MET A 1 10.19 -4.83 -11.99
C MET A 1 10.38 -3.36 -11.67
N GLN A 2 9.32 -2.60 -11.44
CA GLN A 2 9.42 -1.15 -11.26
C GLN A 2 9.86 -0.86 -9.82
N THR A 3 11.15 -0.54 -9.65
CA THR A 3 11.71 -0.15 -8.35
C THR A 3 11.23 1.26 -8.06
N LYS A 4 10.10 1.38 -7.36
CA LYS A 4 9.59 2.66 -6.89
C LYS A 4 10.45 3.09 -5.71
N GLU A 5 10.96 4.32 -5.73
CA GLU A 5 11.62 4.90 -4.55
C GLU A 5 10.60 4.90 -3.39
N PRO A 6 10.96 4.32 -2.23
CA PRO A 6 10.06 4.25 -1.09
C PRO A 6 9.76 5.67 -0.59
N TYR A 7 8.49 5.90 -0.25
CA TYR A 7 8.13 7.16 0.38
C TYR A 7 8.77 7.22 1.78
N PRO A 8 9.01 8.41 2.34
CA PRO A 8 9.42 8.54 3.74
C PRO A 8 8.38 7.98 4.74
N SER A 9 7.19 7.61 4.27
CA SER A 9 6.12 6.95 5.01
C SER A 9 5.89 5.48 4.58
N SER A 10 6.84 4.88 3.88
CA SER A 10 6.78 3.47 3.47
C SER A 10 6.97 2.54 4.66
N PHE A 11 6.35 1.36 4.59
CA PHE A 11 6.52 0.29 5.59
C PHE A 11 7.88 -0.38 5.46
N SER A 12 8.46 -0.77 6.59
CA SER A 12 9.50 -1.79 6.63
C SER A 12 8.94 -3.17 6.29
N GLU A 13 9.81 -4.15 5.99
CA GLU A 13 9.34 -5.52 5.72
C GLU A 13 8.70 -6.17 6.96
N GLU A 14 9.21 -5.84 8.15
CA GLU A 14 8.72 -6.35 9.43
C GLU A 14 7.31 -5.84 9.71
N GLU A 15 7.08 -4.53 9.54
CA GLU A 15 5.75 -3.93 9.70
C GLU A 15 4.77 -4.49 8.68
N TRP A 16 5.22 -4.65 7.43
CA TRP A 16 4.40 -5.24 6.38
C TRP A 16 4.00 -6.68 6.69
N ALA A 17 4.88 -7.48 7.29
CA ALA A 17 4.59 -8.85 7.68
C ALA A 17 3.44 -8.93 8.72
N LEU A 18 3.35 -7.95 9.62
CA LEU A 18 2.29 -7.89 10.62
C LEU A 18 0.93 -7.53 10.01
N ILE A 19 0.90 -6.60 9.05
CA ILE A 19 -0.35 -6.04 8.48
C ILE A 19 -0.89 -6.92 7.35
N LYS A 20 -0.04 -7.51 6.52
CA LYS A 20 -0.44 -8.20 5.28
C LYS A 20 -1.50 -9.27 5.51
N GLY A 21 -1.44 -9.99 6.63
CA GLY A 21 -2.40 -11.04 6.99
C GLY A 21 -3.79 -10.52 7.38
N MET A 22 -3.90 -9.24 7.73
CA MET A 22 -5.16 -8.59 8.13
C MET A 22 -5.93 -8.03 6.94
N LEU A 23 -5.29 -7.91 5.77
CA LEU A 23 -5.91 -7.35 4.59
C LEU A 23 -6.89 -8.35 3.96
N PRO A 24 -7.99 -7.86 3.36
CA PRO A 24 -8.96 -8.74 2.73
C PRO A 24 -8.31 -9.54 1.60
N CYS A 25 -8.73 -10.80 1.47
CA CYS A 25 -8.38 -11.63 0.34
C CYS A 25 -8.82 -10.96 -0.97
N ARG A 26 -8.01 -11.14 -2.02
CA ARG A 26 -8.31 -10.60 -3.34
C ARG A 26 -9.64 -11.17 -3.86
N SER A 27 -10.55 -10.28 -4.27
CA SER A 27 -11.78 -10.68 -4.96
C SER A 27 -11.47 -11.43 -6.26
N LYS A 28 -12.21 -12.51 -6.51
CA LYS A 28 -12.21 -13.23 -7.80
C LYS A 28 -13.07 -12.54 -8.86
N LEU A 29 -13.94 -11.63 -8.43
CA LEU A 29 -14.88 -10.89 -9.28
C LEU A 29 -14.38 -9.45 -9.49
N GLY A 30 -14.70 -8.89 -10.65
CA GLY A 30 -14.36 -7.52 -11.03
C GLY A 30 -13.00 -7.37 -11.68
N ARG A 31 -12.60 -6.12 -11.93
CA ARG A 31 -11.32 -5.81 -12.58
C ARG A 31 -10.14 -6.11 -11.64
N PRO A 32 -9.12 -6.86 -12.10
CA PRO A 32 -7.86 -7.01 -11.39
C PRO A 32 -7.27 -5.67 -10.92
N PRO A 33 -6.87 -5.53 -9.65
CA PRO A 33 -6.19 -4.33 -9.20
C PRO A 33 -4.86 -4.17 -9.95
N ARG A 34 -4.58 -2.95 -10.39
CA ARG A 34 -3.32 -2.59 -11.08
C ARG A 34 -2.14 -2.55 -10.11
N TYR A 35 -2.38 -2.19 -8.86
CA TYR A 35 -1.36 -2.00 -7.83
C TYR A 35 -1.45 -3.06 -6.74
N THR A 36 -0.33 -3.32 -6.07
CA THR A 36 -0.30 -4.22 -4.92
C THR A 36 -0.98 -3.58 -3.72
N GLN A 37 -1.48 -4.40 -2.79
CA GLN A 37 -2.07 -3.89 -1.54
C GLN A 37 -1.10 -3.00 -0.75
N ARG A 38 0.20 -3.35 -0.74
CA ARG A 38 1.24 -2.54 -0.11
C ARG A 38 1.31 -1.14 -0.73
N SER A 39 1.41 -1.06 -2.05
CA SER A 39 1.51 0.22 -2.75
C SER A 39 0.29 1.12 -2.54
N VAL A 40 -0.89 0.54 -2.39
CA VAL A 40 -2.12 1.28 -2.05
C VAL A 40 -2.03 1.85 -0.64
N LEU A 41 -1.64 1.04 0.34
CA LEU A 41 -1.51 1.48 1.73
C LEU A 41 -0.41 2.52 1.93
N GLU A 42 0.74 2.36 1.28
CA GLU A 42 1.80 3.38 1.28
C GLU A 42 1.30 4.71 0.71
N GLY A 43 0.46 4.68 -0.34
CA GLY A 43 -0.20 5.87 -0.88
C GLY A 43 -1.17 6.51 0.11
N ILE A 44 -1.97 5.71 0.83
CA ILE A 44 -2.87 6.20 1.88
C ILE A 44 -2.05 6.86 3.01
N LEU A 45 -1.00 6.20 3.49
CA LEU A 45 -0.15 6.74 4.56
C LEU A 45 0.59 8.00 4.14
N TYR A 46 1.03 8.08 2.88
CA TYR A 46 1.61 9.29 2.32
C TYR A 46 0.63 10.46 2.43
N ILE A 47 -0.64 10.25 2.02
CA ILE A 47 -1.69 11.28 2.14
C ILE A 47 -1.97 11.64 3.60
N VAL A 48 -2.06 10.64 4.49
CA VAL A 48 -2.31 10.86 5.93
C VAL A 48 -1.19 11.67 6.56
N ARG A 49 0.07 11.42 6.18
CA ARG A 49 1.24 12.12 6.72
C ARG A 49 1.42 13.52 6.15
N GLY A 50 1.21 13.69 4.84
CA GLY A 50 1.38 14.98 4.16
C GLY A 50 0.18 15.92 4.28
N GLY A 51 -0.98 15.40 4.71
CA GLY A 51 -2.26 16.07 4.56
C GLY A 51 -2.78 15.93 3.13
N CYS A 52 -4.09 15.75 2.97
CA CYS A 52 -4.73 15.74 1.65
C CYS A 52 -4.95 17.18 1.19
N GLY A 53 -3.85 17.86 0.86
CA GLY A 53 -3.89 19.14 0.19
C GLY A 53 -4.22 18.94 -1.28
N TRP A 54 -5.34 19.49 -1.72
CA TRP A 54 -5.66 19.70 -3.13
C TRP A 54 -5.11 21.05 -3.59
#